data_AF-A0A183MXW6-F1
#
_entry.id   AF-A0A183MXW6-F1
#
_cell.length_a   1.000
_cell.length_b   1.000
_cell.length_c   1.000
_cell.angle_alpha   90.00
_cell.angle_beta   90.00
_cell.angle_gamma   90.00
#
_symmetry.space_group_name_H-M   'P 1'
#
loop_
_entity.id
_entity.type
_entity.pdbx_description
1 polymer ?
#
loop_
_entity_poly.entity_id
_entity_poly.type
_entity_poly.pdbx_seq_one_letter_code
_entity_poly.pdbx_strand_id
1 'polypeptide(L)'
;MEDNWKNIKEALTSTCQEVLGLKKHHQKEWISVETLDKIKERKNKKAAINNSRTRSKKVQAQTEYIETNKQVKRSIRADEQKYVEELAMTAEKTAREGNM
;
A
#
# COMPACT_ATOMS: atom_id res chain seq x y z
N MET A 1 -8.87 -4.75 43.78
CA MET A 1 -7.76 -5.51 43.14
C MET A 1 -7.79 -5.39 41.62
N GLU A 2 -8.98 -5.42 41.00
CA GLU A 2 -9.14 -5.24 39.54
C GLU A 2 -8.63 -3.88 39.03
N ASP A 3 -8.85 -2.79 39.79
CA ASP A 3 -8.38 -1.46 39.39
C ASP A 3 -6.84 -1.36 39.34
N ASN A 4 -6.16 -2.04 40.28
CA ASN A 4 -4.69 -2.05 40.31
C ASN A 4 -4.13 -2.80 39.10
N TRP A 5 -4.78 -3.91 38.73
CA TRP A 5 -4.42 -4.68 37.54
C TRP A 5 -4.67 -3.88 36.24
N LYS A 6 -5.77 -3.12 36.20
CA LYS A 6 -6.08 -2.22 35.08
C LYS A 6 -5.02 -1.13 34.91
N ASN A 7 -4.63 -0.46 36.00
CA ASN A 7 -3.62 0.58 35.97
C ASN A 7 -2.25 0.06 35.50
N ILE A 8 -1.85 -1.14 35.94
CA ILE A 8 -0.59 -1.77 35.50
C ILE A 8 -0.63 -2.06 33.99
N LYS A 9 -1.77 -2.57 33.49
CA LYS A 9 -1.95 -2.87 32.08
C LYS A 9 -1.93 -1.60 31.22
N GLU A 10 -2.54 -0.52 31.70
CA GLU A 10 -2.56 0.78 31.01
C GLU A 10 -1.17 1.44 31.00
N ALA A 11 -0.43 1.39 32.12
CA ALA A 11 0.94 1.90 32.19
C ALA A 11 1.87 1.15 31.22
N LEU A 12 1.84 -0.18 31.24
CA LEU A 12 2.63 -1.00 30.32
C LEU A 12 2.26 -0.75 28.86
N THR A 13 0.96 -0.61 28.56
CA THR A 13 0.51 -0.32 27.19
C THR A 13 0.98 1.06 26.74
N SER A 14 0.92 2.06 27.62
CA SER A 14 1.34 3.43 27.32
C SER A 14 2.84 3.53 27.08
N THR A 15 3.66 2.91 27.93
CA THR A 15 5.12 2.89 27.74
C THR A 15 5.51 2.17 26.46
N CYS A 16 4.86 1.04 26.14
CA CYS A 16 5.10 0.35 24.87
C CYS A 16 4.71 1.20 23.65
N GLN A 17 3.62 1.96 23.71
CA GLN A 17 3.20 2.85 22.64
C GLN A 17 4.12 4.07 22.50
N GLU A 18 4.66 4.59 23.60
CA GLU A 18 5.62 5.69 23.61
C GLU A 18 6.97 5.27 23.02
N VAL A 19 7.47 4.09 23.40
CA VAL A 19 8.78 3.59 22.97
C VAL A 19 8.75 3.01 21.56
N LEU A 20 7.72 2.21 21.22
CA LEU A 20 7.64 1.50 19.95
C LEU A 20 6.78 2.22 18.90
N GLY A 21 6.05 3.26 19.31
CA GLY A 21 5.03 3.89 18.50
C GLY A 21 3.76 3.04 18.37
N LEU A 22 2.61 3.69 18.22
CA LEU A 22 1.40 3.01 17.77
C LEU A 22 1.61 2.54 16.33
N LYS A 23 1.48 1.23 16.10
CA LYS A 23 1.40 0.67 14.74
C LYS A 23 0.18 1.28 14.07
N LYS A 24 0.40 2.32 13.27
CA LYS A 24 -0.67 2.96 12.51
C LYS A 24 -1.22 1.89 11.57
N HIS A 25 -2.44 1.43 11.85
CA HIS A 25 -3.25 0.66 10.93
C HIS A 25 -3.75 1.60 9.83
N HIS A 26 -2.83 2.30 9.17
CA HIS A 26 -3.15 2.84 7.87
C HIS A 26 -3.48 1.60 7.05
N GLN A 27 -4.75 1.48 6.68
CA GLN A 27 -5.15 0.75 5.50
C GLN A 27 -4.17 1.14 4.38
N LYS A 28 -3.98 0.29 3.36
CA LYS A 28 -3.06 0.58 2.25
C LYS A 28 -3.55 1.77 1.39
N GLU A 29 -3.72 2.94 1.98
CA GLU A 29 -4.08 4.22 1.38
C GLU A 29 -2.95 4.75 0.49
N TRP A 30 -1.75 4.14 0.57
CA TRP A 30 -0.66 4.46 -0.33
C TRP A 30 -0.96 4.07 -1.79
N ILE A 31 -1.84 3.09 -2.03
CA ILE A 31 -2.19 2.70 -3.40
C ILE A 31 -3.14 3.74 -3.98
N SER A 32 -2.71 4.39 -5.07
CA SER A 32 -3.50 5.41 -5.73
C SER A 32 -4.73 4.83 -6.44
N VAL A 33 -5.76 5.65 -6.63
CA VAL A 33 -6.94 5.29 -7.42
C VAL A 33 -6.55 4.93 -8.86
N GLU A 34 -5.55 5.62 -9.43
CA GLU A 34 -5.03 5.32 -10.76
C GLU A 34 -4.42 3.91 -10.83
N THR A 35 -3.67 3.49 -9.80
CA THR A 35 -3.16 2.12 -9.72
C THR A 35 -4.29 1.10 -9.59
N LEU A 36 -5.34 1.41 -8.84
CA LEU A 36 -6.52 0.54 -8.73
C LEU A 36 -7.24 0.36 -10.08
N ASP A 37 -7.37 1.44 -10.85
CA ASP A 37 -7.95 1.39 -12.20
C ASP A 37 -7.10 0.53 -13.15
N LYS A 38 -5.77 0.68 -13.12
CA LYS A 38 -4.84 -0.17 -13.88
C LYS A 38 -4.94 -1.65 -13.48
N ILE A 39 -5.15 -1.94 -12.19
CA ILE A 39 -5.38 -3.32 -11.72
C ILE A 39 -6.68 -3.88 -12.28
N LYS A 40 -7.75 -3.07 -12.32
CA LYS A 40 -9.04 -3.45 -12.93
C LYS A 40 -8.88 -3.72 -14.42
N GLU A 41 -8.15 -2.86 -15.14
CA GLU A 41 -7.87 -3.05 -16.56
C GLU A 41 -7.08 -4.35 -16.81
N ARG A 42 -6.03 -4.62 -16.02
CA ARG A 42 -5.28 -5.87 -16.10
C ARG A 42 -6.17 -7.10 -15.90
N LYS A 43 -7.14 -7.04 -14.97
CA LYS A 43 -8.12 -8.13 -14.77
C LYS A 43 -8.97 -8.34 -16.02
N ASN A 44 -9.42 -7.27 -16.67
CA ASN A 44 -10.17 -7.35 -17.93
C ASN A 44 -9.34 -7.98 -19.05
N LYS A 45 -8.07 -7.59 -19.20
CA LYS A 45 -7.15 -8.20 -20.18
C LYS A 45 -6.93 -9.70 -19.91
N LYS A 46 -6.85 -10.10 -18.63
CA LYS A 46 -6.78 -11.51 -18.25
C LYS A 46 -8.05 -12.28 -18.64
N ALA A 47 -9.22 -11.68 -18.45
CA ALA A 47 -10.48 -12.27 -18.89
C ALA A 47 -10.54 -12.42 -20.43
N ALA A 48 -10.03 -11.46 -21.19
CA ALA A 48 -9.94 -11.55 -22.64
C ALA A 48 -9.08 -12.74 -23.12
N ILE A 49 -7.98 -13.05 -22.41
CA ILE A 49 -7.16 -14.25 -22.68
C ILE A 49 -7.97 -15.51 -22.44
N ASN A 50 -8.67 -15.60 -21.30
CA ASN A 50 -9.43 -16.79 -20.93
C ASN A 50 -10.60 -17.06 -21.90
N ASN A 51 -11.23 -16.01 -22.41
CA ASN A 51 -12.36 -16.08 -23.34
C ASN A 51 -11.94 -16.20 -24.81
N SER A 52 -10.63 -16.20 -25.11
CA SER A 52 -10.14 -16.25 -26.49
C SER A 52 -10.43 -17.60 -27.16
N ARG A 53 -11.12 -17.56 -28.31
CA ARG A 53 -11.56 -18.75 -29.06
C ARG A 53 -10.51 -19.31 -30.02
N THR A 54 -9.59 -18.47 -30.51
CA THR A 54 -8.55 -18.87 -31.47
C THR A 54 -7.15 -18.58 -30.91
N ARG A 55 -6.16 -19.38 -31.34
CA ARG A 55 -4.77 -19.25 -30.89
C ARG A 55 -4.19 -17.86 -31.18
N SER A 56 -4.49 -17.30 -32.36
CA SER A 56 -4.03 -15.96 -32.74
C SER A 56 -4.56 -14.88 -31.79
N LYS A 57 -5.88 -14.86 -31.51
CA LYS A 57 -6.48 -13.92 -30.55
C LYS A 57 -5.92 -14.10 -29.14
N LYS A 58 -5.62 -15.33 -28.73
CA LYS A 58 -5.01 -15.62 -27.43
C LYS A 58 -3.62 -15.00 -27.31
N VAL A 59 -2.79 -15.13 -28.35
CA VAL A 59 -1.43 -14.55 -28.38
C VAL A 59 -1.49 -13.02 -28.30
N GLN A 60 -2.38 -12.38 -29.07
CA GLN A 60 -2.56 -10.93 -29.03
C GLN A 60 -2.99 -10.45 -27.64
N ALA A 61 -4.02 -11.06 -27.05
CA ALA A 61 -4.50 -10.71 -25.70
C ALA A 61 -3.41 -10.97 -24.63
N GLN A 62 -2.56 -11.96 -24.84
CA GLN A 62 -1.45 -12.27 -23.94
C GLN A 62 -0.36 -11.19 -23.99
N THR A 63 -0.04 -10.67 -25.17
CA THR A 63 0.88 -9.53 -25.33
C THR A 63 0.36 -8.30 -24.58
N GLU A 64 -0.91 -7.94 -24.77
CA GLU A 64 -1.54 -6.79 -24.08
C GLU A 64 -1.56 -6.97 -22.55
N TYR A 65 -1.84 -8.18 -22.06
CA TYR A 65 -1.79 -8.47 -20.63
C TYR A 65 -0.38 -8.33 -20.06
N ILE A 66 0.66 -8.75 -20.79
CA ILE A 66 2.05 -8.63 -20.33
C ILE A 66 2.43 -7.16 -20.17
N GLU A 67 2.07 -6.32 -21.13
CA GLU A 67 2.32 -4.89 -21.07
C GLU A 67 1.57 -4.22 -19.91
N THR A 68 0.26 -4.41 -19.81
CA THR A 68 -0.56 -3.84 -18.72
C THR A 68 -0.10 -4.34 -17.35
N ASN A 69 0.30 -5.60 -17.22
CA ASN A 69 0.86 -6.13 -15.96
C ASN A 69 2.22 -5.51 -15.61
N LYS A 70 3.06 -5.15 -16.59
CA LYS A 70 4.29 -4.39 -16.34
C LYS A 70 3.96 -2.98 -15.82
N GLN A 71 2.97 -2.31 -16.42
CA GLN A 71 2.55 -0.97 -16.00
C GLN A 71 2.00 -0.97 -14.57
N VAL A 72 1.14 -1.93 -14.22
CA VAL A 72 0.64 -2.11 -12.83
C VAL A 72 1.78 -2.28 -11.85
N LYS A 73 2.78 -3.12 -12.16
CA LYS A 73 3.95 -3.29 -11.27
C LYS A 73 4.76 -2.01 -11.09
N ARG A 74 4.87 -1.18 -12.14
CA ARG A 74 5.55 0.12 -12.06
C ARG A 74 4.77 1.11 -11.23
N SER A 75 3.45 1.20 -11.40
CA SER A 75 2.62 2.15 -10.66
C SER A 75 2.57 1.81 -9.17
N ILE A 76 2.47 0.52 -8.83
CA ILE A 76 2.57 0.06 -7.44
C ILE A 76 3.91 0.49 -6.81
N ARG A 77 5.04 0.35 -7.52
CA ARG A 77 6.34 0.80 -6.98
C ARG A 77 6.41 2.30 -6.80
N ALA A 78 5.85 3.07 -7.74
CA ALA A 78 5.83 4.53 -7.67
C ALA A 78 4.97 5.03 -6.50
N ASP A 79 3.79 4.44 -6.32
CA ASP A 79 2.90 4.73 -5.19
C ASP A 79 3.58 4.43 -3.84
N GLU A 80 4.31 3.31 -3.74
CA GLU A 80 5.09 2.95 -2.55
C GLU A 80 6.23 3.94 -2.26
N GLN A 81 7.01 4.31 -3.29
CA GLN A 81 8.08 5.30 -3.16
C GLN A 81 7.55 6.64 -2.70
N LYS A 82 6.48 7.13 -3.33
CA LYS A 82 5.85 8.40 -2.98
C LYS A 82 5.38 8.41 -1.52
N TYR A 83 4.75 7.34 -1.07
CA TYR A 83 4.30 7.23 0.32
C TYR A 83 5.46 7.25 1.32
N VAL A 84 6.56 6.53 1.02
CA VAL A 84 7.75 6.55 1.88
C VAL A 84 8.40 7.94 1.91
N GLU A 85 8.47 8.63 0.78
CA GLU A 85 8.98 10.01 0.69
C GLU A 85 8.12 10.99 1.50
N GLU A 86 6.79 10.90 1.43
CA GLU A 86 5.87 11.73 2.22
C GLU A 86 6.03 11.50 3.73
N LEU A 87 6.22 10.24 4.15
CA LEU A 87 6.51 9.91 5.55
C LEU A 87 7.85 10.49 6.02
N ALA A 88 8.90 10.36 5.19
CA ALA A 88 10.22 10.89 5.50
C ALA A 88 10.19 12.42 5.62
N MET A 89 9.51 13.11 4.69
CA MET A 89 9.35 14.56 4.71
C MET A 89 8.60 15.03 5.96
N THR A 90 7.56 14.30 6.37
CA THR A 90 6.79 14.60 7.58
C THR A 90 7.64 14.43 8.84
N ALA A 91 8.44 13.36 8.91
CA ALA A 91 9.36 13.12 10.02
C ALA A 91 10.44 14.20 10.11
N GLU A 92 11.03 14.58 8.97
CA GLU A 92 12.04 15.64 8.91
C GLU A 92 11.48 17.00 9.33
N LYS A 93 10.29 17.36 8.85
CA LYS A 93 9.60 18.59 9.25
C LYS A 93 9.33 18.61 10.76
N THR A 94 8.85 17.50 11.32
CA THR A 94 8.58 17.36 12.76
C THR A 94 9.87 17.50 13.58
N ALA A 95 10.98 16.90 13.13
CA ALA A 95 12.28 17.02 13.80
C ALA A 95 12.83 18.46 13.77
N ARG A 96 12.60 19.21 12.67
CA ARG A 96 12.98 20.63 12.56
C ARG A 96 12.12 21.52 13.46
N GLU A 97 10.81 21.27 13.53
CA GLU A 97 9.86 22.01 14.38
C GLU A 97 10.00 21.66 15.87
N GLY A 98 10.44 20.44 16.19
CA GLY A 98 10.73 19.96 17.54
C GLY A 98 12.08 20.39 18.11
N ASN A 99 12.91 21.13 17.35
CA ASN A 99 14.03 21.90 17.91
C ASN A 99 13.51 23.23 18.51
N MET A 100 12.68 23.11 19.56
CA MET A 100 12.52 24.09 20.63
C MET A 100 13.18 23.56 21.89
#